data_AF-A0A3N1LWM1-F1
#
_entry.id   AF-A0A3N1LWM1-F1
#
_cell.length_a   1.000
_cell.length_b   1.000
_cell.length_c   1.000
_cell.angle_alpha   90.00
_cell.angle_beta   90.00
_cell.angle_gamma   90.00
#
_symmetry.space_group_name_H-M   'P 1'
#
loop_
_entity.id
_entity.type
_entity.pdbx_description
1 polymer ?
#
loop_
_entity_poly.entity_id
_entity_poly.type
_entity_poly.pdbx_seq_one_letter_code
_entity_poly.pdbx_strand_id
1 'polypeptide(L)'
;MGDTYAIAGLERKRAEIVREIAGAEGRLASLRTSLVHIDATIALFDPEREPPGGDPILKRAQSGYFANGELPRIARELMRDNPGQSAIQLTELFMEQRGIPTTDRTARYLIRKKVAGAVRKVRKRLAG
;
A
#
# COMPACT_ATOMS: atom_id res chain seq x y z
N MET A 1 -22.87 -34.68 -23.20
CA MET A 1 -22.65 -34.81 -21.74
C MET A 1 -21.60 -33.83 -21.20
N GLY A 2 -20.47 -33.58 -21.89
CA GLY A 2 -19.47 -32.59 -21.45
C GLY A 2 -20.01 -31.14 -21.33
N ASP A 3 -20.89 -30.73 -22.24
CA ASP A 3 -21.50 -29.40 -22.22
C ASP A 3 -22.35 -29.13 -20.97
N THR A 4 -23.00 -30.16 -20.43
CA THR A 4 -23.82 -30.07 -19.21
C THR A 4 -22.97 -29.77 -17.98
N TYR A 5 -21.79 -30.39 -17.87
CA TYR A 5 -20.85 -30.13 -16.77
C TYR A 5 -20.20 -28.76 -16.89
N ALA A 6 -19.92 -28.30 -18.12
CA ALA A 6 -19.41 -26.96 -18.37
C ALA A 6 -20.43 -25.88 -17.96
N ILE A 7 -21.70 -26.04 -18.35
CA ILE A 7 -22.78 -25.11 -17.98
C ILE A 7 -22.96 -25.08 -16.46
N ALA A 8 -23.01 -26.24 -15.79
CA ALA A 8 -23.15 -26.29 -14.32
C ALA A 8 -21.97 -25.61 -13.58
N GLY A 9 -20.75 -25.72 -14.11
CA GLY A 9 -19.58 -25.01 -13.59
C GLY A 9 -19.71 -23.49 -13.72
N LEU A 10 -20.18 -23.02 -14.89
CA LEU A 10 -20.41 -21.58 -15.15
C LEU A 10 -21.52 -21.01 -14.26
N GLU A 11 -22.62 -21.74 -14.07
CA GLU A 11 -23.70 -21.33 -13.17
C GLU A 11 -23.24 -21.20 -11.73
N ARG A 12 -22.44 -22.15 -11.24
CA ARG A 12 -21.81 -22.05 -9.93
C ARG A 12 -20.93 -20.81 -9.82
N LYS A 13 -20.09 -20.54 -10.83
CA LYS A 13 -19.22 -19.37 -10.81
C LYS A 13 -20.02 -18.07 -10.84
N ARG A 14 -21.13 -18.03 -11.61
CA ARG A 14 -22.06 -16.91 -11.63
C ARG A 14 -22.65 -16.65 -10.24
N ALA A 15 -23.09 -17.69 -9.53
CA ALA A 15 -23.63 -17.55 -8.18
C ALA A 15 -22.58 -17.01 -7.18
N GLU A 16 -21.32 -17.43 -7.30
CA GLU A 16 -20.22 -16.86 -6.50
C GLU A 16 -20.04 -15.37 -6.76
N ILE A 17 -20.02 -14.94 -8.04
CA ILE A 17 -19.88 -13.54 -8.41
C ILE A 17 -21.05 -12.71 -7.88
N VAL A 18 -22.28 -13.21 -8.01
CA VAL A 18 -23.48 -12.53 -7.46
C VAL A 18 -23.36 -12.33 -5.96
N ARG A 19 -22.88 -13.34 -5.22
CA ARG A 19 -22.64 -13.23 -3.77
C ARG A 19 -21.58 -12.19 -3.44
N GLU A 20 -20.48 -12.15 -4.20
CA GLU A 20 -19.41 -11.16 -4.03
C GLU A 20 -19.92 -9.73 -4.28
N ILE A 21 -20.71 -9.52 -5.32
CA ILE A 21 -21.34 -8.24 -5.64
C ILE A 21 -22.24 -7.79 -4.48
N ALA A 22 -23.15 -8.66 -4.01
CA ALA A 22 -24.04 -8.33 -2.91
C ALA A 22 -23.26 -7.95 -1.63
N GLY A 23 -22.16 -8.65 -1.34
CA GLY A 23 -21.29 -8.33 -0.22
C GLY A 23 -20.58 -6.97 -0.37
N ALA A 24 -20.13 -6.65 -1.59
CA ALA A 24 -19.52 -5.36 -1.89
C ALA A 24 -20.53 -4.20 -1.79
N GLU A 25 -21.75 -4.38 -2.29
CA GLU A 25 -22.84 -3.41 -2.18
C GLU A 25 -23.21 -3.13 -0.73
N GLY A 26 -23.32 -4.18 0.11
CA GLY A 26 -23.56 -4.02 1.54
C GLY A 26 -22.45 -3.22 2.23
N ARG A 27 -21.18 -3.47 1.89
CA ARG A 27 -20.06 -2.67 2.38
C ARG A 27 -20.13 -1.22 1.91
N LEU A 28 -20.47 -0.99 0.65
CA LEU A 28 -20.62 0.35 0.09
C LEU A 28 -21.72 1.13 0.81
N ALA A 29 -22.87 0.51 1.07
CA ALA A 29 -23.96 1.11 1.81
C ALA A 29 -23.52 1.49 3.24
N SER A 30 -22.87 0.59 3.96
CA SER A 30 -22.35 0.86 5.31
C SER A 30 -21.35 2.03 5.32
N LEU A 31 -20.42 2.08 4.38
CA LEU A 31 -19.44 3.18 4.28
C LEU A 31 -20.13 4.51 3.99
N ARG A 32 -21.14 4.54 3.11
CA ARG A 32 -21.94 5.74 2.82
C ARG A 32 -22.65 6.24 4.07
N THR A 33 -23.27 5.35 4.85
CA THR A 33 -23.91 5.71 6.12
C THR A 33 -22.91 6.28 7.12
N SER A 34 -21.74 5.63 7.28
CA SER A 34 -20.68 6.15 8.15
C SER A 34 -20.20 7.53 7.72
N LEU A 35 -20.08 7.79 6.41
CA LEU A 35 -19.69 9.09 5.89
C LEU A 35 -20.71 10.17 6.27
N VAL A 36 -22.00 9.92 6.05
CA VAL A 36 -23.09 10.85 6.44
C VAL A 36 -23.03 11.18 7.94
N HIS A 37 -22.76 10.19 8.79
CA HIS A 37 -22.63 10.43 10.23
C HIS A 37 -21.41 11.29 10.58
N ILE A 38 -20.28 11.09 9.90
CA ILE A 38 -19.08 11.90 10.11
C ILE A 38 -19.35 13.34 9.65
N ASP A 39 -19.96 13.53 8.48
CA ASP A 39 -20.27 14.86 7.95
C ASP A 39 -21.25 15.61 8.86
N ALA A 40 -22.30 14.94 9.35
CA ALA A 40 -23.21 15.50 10.33
C ALA A 40 -22.48 15.88 11.63
N THR A 41 -21.56 15.04 12.10
CA THR A 41 -20.77 15.33 13.30
C THR A 41 -19.86 16.53 13.09
N ILE A 42 -19.21 16.65 11.92
CA ILE A 42 -18.38 17.81 11.58
C ILE A 42 -19.23 19.09 11.58
N ALA A 43 -20.43 19.05 10.99
CA ALA A 43 -21.35 20.19 10.96
C ALA A 43 -21.81 20.65 12.35
N LEU A 44 -21.85 19.75 13.35
CA LEU A 44 -22.11 20.14 14.75
C LEU A 44 -21.00 21.01 15.34
N PHE A 45 -19.74 20.80 14.93
CA PHE A 45 -18.59 21.57 15.41
C PHE A 45 -18.30 22.81 14.56
N ASP A 46 -18.64 22.78 13.27
CA ASP A 46 -18.37 23.85 12.32
C ASP A 46 -19.48 23.92 11.26
N PRO A 47 -20.59 24.63 11.54
CA PRO A 47 -21.77 24.65 10.67
C PRO A 47 -21.56 25.33 9.32
N GLU A 48 -20.59 26.25 9.21
CA GLU A 48 -20.29 26.98 7.97
C GLU A 48 -19.30 26.22 7.08
N ARG A 49 -18.78 25.09 7.55
CA ARG A 49 -17.82 24.29 6.82
C ARG A 49 -18.46 23.55 5.65
N GLU A 50 -18.04 23.90 4.45
CA GLU A 50 -18.34 23.08 3.27
C GLU A 50 -17.72 21.68 3.42
N PRO A 51 -18.48 20.60 3.14
CA PRO A 51 -17.93 19.26 3.13
C PRO A 51 -16.76 19.20 2.15
N PRO A 52 -15.61 18.59 2.52
CA PRO A 52 -14.53 18.39 1.56
C PRO A 52 -15.08 17.63 0.35
N GLY A 53 -14.69 18.05 -0.86
CA GLY A 53 -15.15 17.42 -2.10
C GLY A 53 -15.01 15.90 -2.06
N GLY A 54 -15.98 15.18 -2.64
CA GLY A 54 -16.10 13.72 -2.58
C GLY A 54 -14.99 12.92 -3.29
N ASP A 55 -13.87 13.56 -3.59
CA ASP A 55 -12.72 12.93 -4.21
C ASP A 55 -12.13 11.90 -3.24
N PRO A 56 -11.96 10.65 -3.68
CA PRO A 56 -11.32 9.64 -2.86
C PRO A 56 -9.91 10.09 -2.46
N ILE A 57 -9.60 10.03 -1.17
CA ILE A 57 -8.20 10.07 -0.73
C ILE A 57 -7.54 8.81 -1.29
N LEU A 58 -6.81 8.97 -2.40
CA LEU A 58 -6.08 7.88 -3.02
C LEU A 58 -5.13 7.31 -1.95
N LYS A 59 -5.22 6.01 -1.70
CA LYS A 59 -4.20 5.31 -0.91
C LYS A 59 -2.86 5.69 -1.51
N ARG A 60 -2.00 6.34 -0.70
CA ARG A 60 -0.65 6.73 -1.12
C ARG A 60 -0.06 5.55 -1.87
N ALA A 61 0.25 5.73 -3.14
CA ALA A 61 0.78 4.68 -3.99
C ALA A 61 1.88 3.95 -3.19
N GLN A 62 1.69 2.64 -2.96
CA GLN A 62 2.80 1.82 -2.48
C GLN A 62 3.88 2.05 -3.52
N SER A 63 4.95 2.74 -3.10
CA SER A 63 6.04 3.08 -4.01
C SER A 63 6.56 1.73 -4.51
N GLY A 64 6.24 1.38 -5.77
CA GLY A 64 6.43 0.03 -6.33
C GLY A 64 7.89 -0.42 -6.40
N TYR A 65 8.81 0.31 -5.77
CA TYR A 65 10.22 0.04 -5.64
C TYR A 65 10.55 -1.21 -4.80
N PHE A 66 9.59 -1.75 -4.04
CA PHE A 66 9.82 -2.93 -3.21
C PHE A 66 8.64 -3.90 -3.28
N ALA A 67 8.93 -5.17 -3.55
CA ALA A 67 7.99 -6.25 -3.41
C ALA A 67 7.73 -6.59 -1.92
N ASN A 68 6.63 -7.31 -1.66
CA ASN A 68 6.28 -7.75 -0.31
C ASN A 68 7.41 -8.59 0.30
N GLY A 69 7.86 -8.24 1.51
CA GLY A 69 8.93 -8.95 2.21
C GLY A 69 10.35 -8.69 1.68
N GLU A 70 10.50 -7.90 0.61
CA GLU A 70 11.80 -7.65 -0.02
C GLU A 70 12.66 -6.68 0.80
N LEU A 71 12.03 -5.64 1.35
CA LEU A 71 12.73 -4.56 2.05
C LEU A 71 13.59 -5.03 3.25
N PRO A 72 13.12 -5.95 4.14
CA PRO A 72 13.95 -6.47 5.22
C PRO A 72 15.13 -7.33 4.74
N ARG A 73 14.98 -8.07 3.64
CA ARG A 73 16.05 -8.90 3.06
C ARG A 73 17.14 -8.01 2.47
N ILE A 74 16.75 -7.09 1.60
CA ILE A 74 17.66 -6.13 0.96
C ILE A 74 18.37 -5.25 2.00
N ALA A 75 17.66 -4.80 3.04
CA ALA A 75 18.31 -4.00 4.09
C ALA A 75 19.42 -4.78 4.82
N ARG A 76 19.27 -6.09 5.03
CA ARG A 76 20.33 -6.92 5.63
C ARG A 76 21.49 -7.14 4.66
N GLU A 77 21.20 -7.45 3.40
CA GLU A 77 22.22 -7.63 2.35
C GLU A 77 23.05 -6.36 2.19
N LEU A 78 22.39 -5.21 1.99
CA LEU A 78 23.05 -3.91 1.88
C LEU A 78 23.90 -3.58 3.10
N MET A 79 23.41 -3.84 4.32
CA MET A 79 24.19 -3.61 5.55
C MET A 79 25.36 -4.58 5.73
N ARG A 80 25.21 -5.84 5.28
CA ARG A 80 26.26 -6.86 5.36
C ARG A 80 27.38 -6.55 4.36
N ASP A 81 26.99 -6.21 3.15
CA ASP A 81 27.93 -5.99 2.04
C ASP A 81 28.57 -4.59 2.12
N ASN A 82 27.94 -3.65 2.85
CA ASN A 82 28.43 -2.27 3.04
C ASN A 82 28.42 -1.86 4.52
N PRO A 83 29.31 -2.43 5.35
CA PRO A 83 29.35 -2.11 6.77
C PRO A 83 29.67 -0.62 7.00
N GLY A 84 29.02 -0.01 8.00
CA GLY A 84 29.26 1.39 8.38
C GLY A 84 28.59 2.45 7.50
N GLN A 85 28.03 2.09 6.34
CA GLN A 85 27.37 3.07 5.48
C GLN A 85 26.06 3.63 6.08
N SER A 86 25.79 4.89 5.74
CA SER A 86 24.58 5.61 6.13
C SER A 86 23.38 5.16 5.30
N ALA A 87 22.16 5.37 5.81
CA ALA A 87 20.94 5.06 5.07
C ALA A 87 20.81 5.85 3.75
N ILE A 88 21.52 6.98 3.62
CA ILE A 88 21.58 7.76 2.36
C ILE A 88 22.40 6.99 1.33
N GLN A 89 23.62 6.57 1.68
CA GLN A 89 24.50 5.83 0.79
C GLN A 89 23.89 4.49 0.38
N LEU A 90 23.28 3.77 1.32
CA LEU A 90 22.55 2.52 1.03
C LEU A 90 21.36 2.73 0.10
N THR A 91 20.73 3.92 0.13
CA THR A 91 19.65 4.26 -0.80
C THR A 91 20.19 4.49 -2.21
N GLU A 92 21.30 5.20 -2.35
CA GLU A 92 21.94 5.45 -3.65
C GLU A 92 22.40 4.15 -4.30
N LEU A 93 23.07 3.28 -3.52
CA LEU A 93 23.46 1.94 -3.98
C LEU A 93 22.27 1.10 -4.44
N PHE A 94 21.16 1.13 -3.68
CA PHE A 94 19.95 0.42 -4.09
C PHE A 94 19.37 0.98 -5.39
N MET A 95 19.35 2.30 -5.55
CA MET A 95 18.85 2.95 -6.76
C MET A 95 19.72 2.58 -7.97
N GLU A 96 21.04 2.61 -7.83
CA GLU A 96 22.00 2.20 -8.86
C GLU A 96 21.82 0.73 -9.26
N GLN A 97 21.73 -0.19 -8.29
CA GLN A 97 21.50 -1.62 -8.53
C GLN A 97 20.19 -1.89 -9.28
N ARG A 98 19.20 -1.03 -9.15
CA ARG A 98 17.88 -1.16 -9.79
C ARG A 98 17.74 -0.34 -11.07
N GLY A 99 18.79 0.35 -11.51
CA GLY A 99 18.76 1.24 -12.67
C GLY A 99 17.83 2.43 -12.48
N ILE A 100 17.55 2.83 -11.23
CA ILE A 100 16.74 4.00 -10.89
C ILE A 100 17.66 5.21 -10.86
N PRO A 101 17.40 6.28 -11.63
CA PRO A 101 18.24 7.49 -11.61
C PRO A 101 18.30 8.11 -10.21
N THR A 102 19.51 8.25 -9.66
CA THR A 102 19.74 8.90 -8.34
C THR A 102 19.39 10.40 -8.34
N THR A 103 19.22 10.98 -9.52
CA THR A 103 18.76 12.36 -9.77
C THR A 103 17.25 12.52 -9.59
N ASP A 104 16.46 11.44 -9.65
CA ASP A 104 15.02 11.48 -9.37
C ASP A 104 14.80 11.73 -7.86
N ARG A 105 14.50 12.98 -7.53
CA ARG A 105 14.29 13.44 -6.15
C ARG A 105 13.12 12.74 -5.47
N THR A 106 12.06 12.42 -6.22
CA THR A 106 10.85 11.78 -5.70
C THR A 106 11.12 10.32 -5.39
N ALA A 107 11.71 9.58 -6.32
CA ALA A 107 12.13 8.20 -6.12
C ALA A 107 13.11 8.10 -4.94
N ARG A 108 14.14 8.96 -4.93
CA ARG A 108 15.15 9.00 -3.87
C ARG A 108 14.53 9.26 -2.50
N TYR A 109 13.59 10.19 -2.38
CA TYR A 109 12.90 10.46 -1.12
C TYR A 109 12.09 9.25 -0.64
N LEU A 110 11.28 8.64 -1.52
CA LEU A 110 10.40 7.52 -1.17
C LEU A 110 11.21 6.27 -0.78
N ILE A 111 12.24 5.95 -1.56
CA ILE A 111 13.15 4.81 -1.30
C ILE A 111 13.91 5.05 0.01
N ARG A 112 14.51 6.24 0.21
CA ARG A 112 15.25 6.58 1.44
C ARG A 112 14.40 6.40 2.68
N LYS A 113 13.14 6.87 2.64
CA LYS A 113 12.21 6.74 3.77
C LYS A 113 11.99 5.27 4.16
N LYS A 114 11.88 4.38 3.19
CA LYS A 114 11.70 2.94 3.41
C LYS A 114 12.99 2.26 3.88
N VAL A 115 14.11 2.50 3.20
CA VAL A 115 15.44 1.94 3.55
C VAL A 115 15.86 2.36 4.95
N ALA A 116 15.74 3.64 5.31
CA ALA A 116 16.08 4.13 6.64
C ALA A 116 15.26 3.45 7.76
N GLY A 117 13.97 3.23 7.52
CA GLY A 117 13.10 2.52 8.45
C GLY A 117 13.50 1.06 8.63
N ALA A 118 13.89 0.38 7.55
CA ALA A 118 14.32 -1.02 7.57
C ALA A 118 15.68 -1.19 8.27
N VAL A 119 16.67 -0.37 7.92
CA VAL A 119 18.01 -0.35 8.55
C VAL A 119 17.90 -0.11 10.06
N ARG A 120 17.06 0.83 10.49
CA ARG A 120 16.81 1.08 11.93
C ARG A 120 16.29 -0.16 12.64
N LYS A 121 15.34 -0.90 12.04
CA LYS A 121 14.79 -2.13 12.62
C LYS A 121 15.83 -3.25 12.68
N VAL A 122 16.69 -3.38 11.67
CA VAL A 122 17.79 -4.36 11.66
C VAL A 122 18.81 -4.04 12.74
N ARG A 123 19.27 -2.79 12.85
CA ARG A 123 20.20 -2.36 13.91
C ARG A 123 19.65 -2.63 15.31
N LYS A 124 18.37 -2.33 15.54
CA LYS A 124 17.72 -2.60 16.84
C LYS A 124 17.70 -4.09 17.21
N ARG A 125 17.63 -4.99 16.22
CA ARG A 125 17.65 -6.45 16.45
C ARG A 125 19.05 -7.02 16.61
N LEU A 126 20.08 -6.31 16.18
CA LEU A 126 21.48 -6.73 16.34
C LEU A 126 22.10 -6.20 17.65
N ALA A 127 21.51 -5.16 18.23
CA ALA A 127 21.96 -4.51 19.45
C ALA A 127 21.29 -5.02 20.73
N GLY A 128 20.36 -5.97 20.62
CA GLY A 128 19.72 -6.67 21.75
C GLY A 128 19.86 -8.16 21.55
#